data_AF-A0A7J7NDQ0-F1
#
_entry.id   AF-A0A7J7NDQ0-F1
#
_cell.length_a   1.000
_cell.length_b   1.000
_cell.length_c   1.000
_cell.angle_alpha   90.00
_cell.angle_beta   90.00
_cell.angle_gamma   90.00
#
_symmetry.space_group_name_H-M   'P 1'
#
loop_
_entity.id
_entity.type
_entity.pdbx_description
1 polymer ?
#
loop_
_entity_poly.entity_id
_entity_poly.type
_entity_poly.pdbx_seq_one_letter_code
_entity_poly.pdbx_strand_id
1 'polypeptide(L)'
;MADLPNEGERSSSRPQFDLSGAAIRGNLEDKDLTIVLPNQFGDISHLAIDIGGSLIKLVYFVRDKNYSLHYQSPKGRLEDPNIDRMLGGALHFVTFETGKFSECLDFIYTKQLHRGGINQRGCYSAAPSLSKDNVIIKATGGGAHKYADDFMKRLEVSLEKEDEMECLVAGAIFLLKAIRDEAFVHVKGKKEFVQINQNDLFPYLLVNIGSGVSMIKVDGETKFKRVSGTSLGGGTYWGLGKLLTGCNSFDELLELSQQGDNKAVDMLVGDIYGMDYSKIGLSKSTTASSFGKATFENKKPEDYRPEDISLSLLLMITYNIALLSYLVAQHFGLKRIFFGGFFIRDNAYTMEAISNAVRYWRNFFCGSNGQAEALFLRHEGFLGALGAFMSYKKHGLDDLMAEHVEKITMGELYLAENTHGPLLEDSRPEANTLSCLNIEISQIASEMAKVFLSEGNRSFVAGRYKDAVGFFSEAVHLDPANYIFYLKRSAAYACTNQYEYCLADAKKAAELELATPSDAQVAVIQLDHDKGHRKKSNQPEVENQFVVDDV
;
A
#
# COMPACT_ATOMS: atom_id res chain seq x y z
N MET A 1 19.84 63.93 -18.29
CA MET A 1 19.61 62.76 -17.41
C MET A 1 19.01 61.69 -18.29
N ALA A 2 19.80 60.66 -18.60
CA ALA A 2 19.39 59.52 -19.39
C ALA A 2 19.14 58.38 -18.41
N ASP A 3 17.95 57.79 -18.48
CA ASP A 3 17.51 56.69 -17.62
C ASP A 3 18.15 55.37 -18.07
N LEU A 4 18.80 54.70 -17.13
CA LEU A 4 19.31 53.34 -17.26
C LEU A 4 18.14 52.34 -17.16
N PRO A 5 18.06 51.31 -18.01
CA PRO A 5 17.02 50.30 -17.91
C PRO A 5 17.28 49.35 -16.72
N ASN A 6 16.22 49.08 -15.97
CA ASN A 6 16.13 48.08 -14.91
C ASN A 6 16.77 46.75 -15.33
N GLU A 7 17.71 46.25 -14.53
CA GLU A 7 18.14 44.86 -14.58
C GLU A 7 16.93 43.96 -14.28
N GLY A 8 16.43 43.30 -15.31
CA GLY A 8 15.40 42.28 -15.17
C GLY A 8 15.90 41.15 -14.29
N GLU A 9 15.08 40.76 -13.31
CA GLU A 9 15.18 39.50 -12.60
C GLU A 9 15.33 38.36 -13.62
N ARG A 10 16.56 37.85 -13.77
CA ARG A 10 16.78 36.55 -14.38
C ARG A 10 16.08 35.53 -13.50
N SER A 11 14.92 35.06 -13.95
CA SER A 11 14.36 33.77 -13.55
C SER A 11 15.48 32.72 -13.64
N SER A 12 16.10 32.42 -12.51
CA SER A 12 17.04 31.32 -12.39
C SER A 12 16.20 30.05 -12.35
N SER A 13 15.87 29.51 -13.52
CA SER A 13 15.28 28.18 -13.67
C SER A 13 16.13 27.20 -12.86
N ARG A 14 15.56 26.66 -11.79
CA ARG A 14 16.20 25.66 -10.92
C ARG A 14 16.63 24.47 -11.80
N PRO A 15 17.82 23.87 -11.61
CA PRO A 15 18.15 22.64 -12.31
C PRO A 15 17.19 21.55 -11.83
N GLN A 16 16.27 21.11 -12.69
CA GLN A 16 15.33 20.02 -12.41
C GLN A 16 15.95 18.68 -12.86
N PHE A 17 15.58 17.58 -12.20
CA PHE A 17 15.88 16.24 -12.72
C PHE A 17 15.20 16.06 -14.08
N ASP A 18 15.97 15.84 -15.14
CA ASP A 18 15.40 15.44 -16.42
C ASP A 18 15.13 13.93 -16.39
N LEU A 19 13.88 13.54 -16.18
CA LEU A 19 13.46 12.14 -16.10
C LEU A 19 13.21 11.53 -17.48
N SER A 20 13.41 12.27 -18.58
CA SER A 20 13.27 11.72 -19.91
C SER A 20 14.30 10.60 -20.14
N GLY A 21 13.80 9.44 -20.56
CA GLY A 21 14.63 8.25 -20.75
C GLY A 21 15.05 7.55 -19.45
N ALA A 22 14.49 7.93 -18.28
CA ALA A 22 14.74 7.21 -17.04
C ALA A 22 14.29 5.75 -17.17
N ALA A 23 15.17 4.82 -16.78
CA ALA A 23 14.93 3.39 -16.95
C ALA A 23 15.68 2.57 -15.92
N ILE A 24 15.13 1.40 -15.59
CA ILE A 24 15.80 0.45 -14.70
C ILE A 24 16.85 -0.32 -15.50
N ARG A 25 18.08 -0.37 -14.99
CA ARG A 25 19.18 -1.14 -15.55
C ARG A 25 19.57 -2.26 -14.56
N GLY A 26 19.59 -3.48 -15.08
CA GLY A 26 19.77 -4.73 -14.36
C GLY A 26 18.82 -5.79 -14.91
N ASN A 27 19.22 -7.06 -14.90
CA ASN A 27 18.34 -8.16 -15.30
C ASN A 27 17.20 -8.33 -14.28
N LEU A 28 16.14 -9.05 -14.65
CA LEU A 28 15.02 -9.39 -13.75
C LEU A 28 15.45 -10.13 -12.47
N GLU A 29 16.64 -10.73 -12.50
CA GLU A 29 17.27 -11.50 -11.41
C GLU A 29 18.35 -10.72 -10.65
N ASP A 30 18.72 -9.50 -11.09
CA ASP A 30 19.76 -8.70 -10.42
C ASP A 30 19.21 -8.11 -9.12
N LYS A 31 19.91 -8.36 -8.00
CA LYS A 31 19.62 -7.74 -6.69
C LYS A 31 19.92 -6.24 -6.65
N ASP A 32 20.81 -5.77 -7.52
CA ASP A 32 21.28 -4.38 -7.58
C ASP A 32 20.63 -3.64 -8.76
N LEU A 33 19.30 -3.50 -8.72
CA LEU A 33 18.57 -2.71 -9.71
C LEU A 33 18.96 -1.24 -9.59
N THR A 34 19.46 -0.66 -10.67
CA THR A 34 19.83 0.76 -10.73
C THR A 34 18.83 1.52 -11.58
N ILE A 35 18.59 2.80 -11.25
CA ILE A 35 17.77 3.67 -12.09
C ILE A 35 18.69 4.59 -12.86
N VAL A 36 18.76 4.41 -14.17
CA VAL A 36 19.53 5.26 -15.08
C VAL A 36 18.76 6.55 -15.30
N LEU A 37 19.46 7.66 -15.20
CA LEU A 37 18.98 9.01 -15.48
C LEU A 37 19.91 9.62 -16.54
N PRO A 38 19.59 9.50 -17.83
CA PRO A 38 20.55 9.77 -18.90
C PRO A 38 20.81 11.27 -19.15
N ASN A 39 19.86 12.14 -18.79
CA ASN A 39 19.85 13.54 -19.24
C ASN A 39 20.13 14.55 -18.12
N GLN A 40 21.05 14.22 -17.23
CA GLN A 40 21.29 15.03 -16.03
C GLN A 40 22.25 16.22 -16.23
N PHE A 41 21.88 17.38 -15.68
CA PHE A 41 22.67 18.62 -15.69
C PHE A 41 23.53 18.79 -14.42
N GLY A 42 24.37 19.84 -14.41
CA GLY A 42 25.26 20.16 -13.29
C GLY A 42 24.56 20.30 -11.92
N ASP A 43 25.28 19.94 -10.85
CA ASP A 43 24.87 19.95 -9.43
C ASP A 43 23.70 19.06 -8.98
N ILE A 44 23.94 17.73 -8.94
CA ILE A 44 23.01 16.77 -8.33
C ILE A 44 23.51 16.34 -6.95
N SER A 45 22.61 16.25 -5.96
CA SER A 45 22.94 15.70 -4.65
C SER A 45 23.29 14.22 -4.77
N HIS A 46 24.25 13.78 -3.98
CA HIS A 46 24.85 12.46 -4.19
C HIS A 46 24.30 11.37 -3.30
N LEU A 47 23.58 11.68 -2.20
CA LEU A 47 23.22 10.68 -1.20
C LEU A 47 22.01 11.12 -0.36
N ALA A 48 21.10 10.19 -0.10
CA ALA A 48 20.08 10.30 0.94
C ALA A 48 19.90 8.95 1.64
N ILE A 49 19.36 8.98 2.86
CA ILE A 49 19.35 7.81 3.76
C ILE A 49 17.99 7.67 4.46
N ASP A 50 17.46 6.45 4.51
CA ASP A 50 16.39 6.05 5.43
C ASP A 50 16.99 5.16 6.54
N ILE A 51 16.98 5.65 7.78
CA ILE A 51 17.50 4.92 8.94
C ILE A 51 16.32 4.33 9.73
N GLY A 52 15.94 3.11 9.36
CA GLY A 52 14.90 2.35 10.06
C GLY A 52 15.41 1.63 11.31
N GLY A 53 14.48 1.02 12.06
CA GLY A 53 14.80 0.28 13.29
C GLY A 53 15.70 -0.94 13.07
N SER A 54 15.53 -1.64 11.95
CA SER A 54 16.29 -2.86 11.62
C SER A 54 17.26 -2.68 10.45
N LEU A 55 16.95 -1.78 9.51
CA LEU A 55 17.74 -1.57 8.29
C LEU A 55 17.94 -0.10 7.99
N ILE A 56 19.12 0.20 7.48
CA ILE A 56 19.52 1.46 6.87
C ILE A 56 19.44 1.27 5.36
N LYS A 57 18.83 2.20 4.62
CA LYS A 57 18.80 2.18 3.16
C LYS A 57 19.35 3.48 2.61
N LEU A 58 20.23 3.36 1.62
CA LEU A 58 20.91 4.47 0.99
C LEU A 58 20.47 4.51 -0.47
N VAL A 59 20.17 5.73 -0.92
CA VAL A 59 20.04 6.05 -2.34
C VAL A 59 21.13 7.04 -2.68
N TYR A 60 21.96 6.73 -3.66
CA TYR A 60 23.06 7.60 -4.06
C TYR A 60 23.22 7.69 -5.57
N PHE A 61 23.57 8.87 -6.06
CA PHE A 61 23.72 9.13 -7.49
C PHE A 61 25.19 9.12 -7.91
N VAL A 62 25.49 8.30 -8.92
CA VAL A 62 26.81 8.24 -9.57
C VAL A 62 26.69 8.72 -11.00
N ARG A 63 27.52 9.71 -11.35
CA ARG A 63 27.67 10.14 -12.75
C ARG A 63 28.42 9.08 -13.53
N ASP A 64 27.93 8.76 -14.72
CA ASP A 64 28.61 7.85 -15.63
C ASP A 64 29.00 8.61 -16.90
N LYS A 65 30.32 8.71 -17.11
CA LYS A 65 30.95 9.44 -18.21
C LYS A 65 30.68 8.78 -19.57
N ASN A 66 30.16 7.56 -19.59
CA ASN A 66 29.86 6.80 -20.81
C ASN A 66 28.43 7.03 -21.33
N TYR A 67 27.51 7.65 -20.57
CA TYR A 67 26.15 8.00 -21.05
C TYR A 67 26.11 9.21 -22.00
N SER A 68 27.23 9.53 -22.64
CA SER A 68 27.27 10.49 -23.74
C SER A 68 26.60 9.89 -24.99
N LEU A 69 25.31 9.52 -24.88
CA LEU A 69 24.50 9.02 -25.98
C LEU A 69 24.20 10.17 -26.93
N HIS A 70 24.89 10.15 -28.07
CA HIS A 70 24.48 10.75 -29.35
C HIS A 70 23.64 12.05 -29.27
N TYR A 71 24.18 13.10 -28.66
CA TYR A 71 23.77 14.45 -29.08
C TYR A 71 24.42 14.71 -30.45
N GLN A 72 23.83 14.19 -31.53
CA GLN A 72 24.13 14.70 -32.86
C GLN A 72 23.51 16.09 -32.94
N SER A 73 24.35 17.12 -32.86
CA SER A 73 23.89 18.47 -33.13
C SER A 73 23.18 18.48 -34.49
N PRO A 74 22.03 19.15 -34.62
CA PRO A 74 21.45 19.39 -35.93
C PRO A 74 22.53 20.06 -36.78
N LYS A 75 22.91 19.41 -37.89
CA LYS A 75 23.98 19.88 -38.79
C LYS A 75 23.82 21.38 -39.05
N GLY A 76 24.74 22.21 -38.54
CA GLY A 76 24.85 23.62 -38.92
C GLY A 76 24.90 24.68 -37.82
N ARG A 77 24.94 24.34 -36.52
CA ARG A 77 25.26 25.33 -35.47
C ARG A 77 26.69 25.13 -34.96
N LEU A 78 27.47 26.22 -35.00
CA LEU A 78 28.80 26.33 -34.41
C LEU A 78 28.77 25.76 -32.98
N GLU A 79 29.74 24.89 -32.67
CA GLU A 79 29.94 24.34 -31.33
C GLU A 79 30.14 25.48 -30.35
N ASP A 80 29.15 25.71 -29.48
CA ASP A 80 29.29 26.61 -28.34
C ASP A 80 30.07 25.87 -27.25
N PRO A 81 31.30 26.32 -26.90
CA PRO A 81 32.12 25.69 -25.88
C PRO A 81 31.53 25.79 -24.46
N ASN A 82 30.41 26.51 -24.26
CA ASN A 82 29.69 26.62 -22.99
C ASN A 82 28.48 25.68 -22.84
N ILE A 83 28.19 24.79 -23.78
CA ILE A 83 27.23 23.70 -23.55
C ILE A 83 27.94 22.64 -22.70
N ASP A 84 28.00 22.90 -21.39
CA ASP A 84 28.47 21.95 -20.38
C ASP A 84 27.69 20.65 -20.56
N ARG A 85 28.43 19.59 -20.88
CA ARG A 85 27.92 18.33 -21.42
C ARG A 85 26.79 17.78 -20.52
N MET A 86 25.62 17.51 -21.08
CA MET A 86 24.62 16.64 -20.44
C MET A 86 25.32 15.33 -20.06
N LEU A 87 25.50 15.11 -18.76
CA LEU A 87 26.21 13.95 -18.23
C LEU A 87 25.20 13.17 -17.40
N GLY A 88 24.68 12.10 -18.00
CA GLY A 88 23.82 11.16 -17.30
C GLY A 88 24.50 10.45 -16.12
N GLY A 89 23.72 9.66 -15.41
CA GLY A 89 24.20 8.82 -14.32
C GLY A 89 23.18 7.78 -13.90
N ALA A 90 23.38 7.19 -12.74
CA ALA A 90 22.48 6.22 -12.17
C ALA A 90 22.29 6.43 -10.66
N LEU A 91 21.06 6.19 -10.21
CA LEU A 91 20.74 5.97 -8.81
C LEU A 91 21.08 4.53 -8.45
N HIS A 92 21.81 4.40 -7.35
CA HIS A 92 22.18 3.14 -6.73
C HIS A 92 21.49 3.00 -5.38
N PHE A 93 21.18 1.76 -5.03
CA PHE A 93 20.37 1.39 -3.88
C PHE A 93 21.16 0.38 -3.05
N VAL A 94 21.41 0.69 -1.77
CA VAL A 94 22.20 -0.18 -0.88
C VAL A 94 21.58 -0.24 0.50
N THR A 95 21.59 -1.41 1.12
CA THR A 95 21.10 -1.61 2.48
C THR A 95 22.17 -2.10 3.45
N PHE A 96 22.03 -1.72 4.72
CA PHE A 96 22.83 -2.23 5.83
C PHE A 96 21.91 -2.60 7.00
N GLU A 97 22.31 -3.57 7.82
CA GLU A 97 21.68 -3.79 9.12
C GLU A 97 21.93 -2.59 10.03
N THR A 98 20.91 -2.08 10.71
CA THR A 98 21.07 -0.96 11.66
C THR A 98 22.02 -1.33 12.81
N GLY A 99 22.10 -2.61 13.17
CA GLY A 99 23.09 -3.12 14.14
C GLY A 99 24.55 -3.04 13.64
N LYS A 100 24.76 -3.01 12.32
CA LYS A 100 26.06 -2.88 11.65
C LYS A 100 26.28 -1.45 11.12
N PHE A 101 25.79 -0.46 11.85
CA PHE A 101 25.86 0.95 11.47
C PHE A 101 27.26 1.44 11.06
N SER A 102 28.31 0.92 11.68
CA SER A 102 29.70 1.27 11.33
C SER A 102 30.07 0.94 9.88
N GLU A 103 29.57 -0.18 9.33
CA GLU A 103 29.83 -0.60 7.95
C GLU A 103 29.21 0.37 6.94
N CYS A 104 28.03 0.92 7.26
CA CYS A 104 27.38 1.96 6.46
C CYS A 104 28.24 3.23 6.38
N LEU A 105 28.78 3.68 7.51
CA LEU A 105 29.66 4.87 7.53
C LEU A 105 30.97 4.61 6.77
N ASP A 106 31.57 3.43 6.92
CA ASP A 106 32.78 3.03 6.19
C ASP A 106 32.54 2.99 4.68
N PHE A 107 31.36 2.51 4.25
CA PHE A 107 30.95 2.54 2.86
C PHE A 107 30.84 3.97 2.32
N ILE A 108 30.14 4.86 3.04
CA ILE A 108 29.98 6.28 2.66
C ILE A 108 31.34 6.99 2.58
N TYR A 109 32.23 6.69 3.53
CA TYR A 109 33.59 7.23 3.55
C TYR A 109 34.40 6.74 2.34
N THR A 110 34.45 5.42 2.13
CA THR A 110 35.23 4.77 1.07
C THR A 110 34.78 5.21 -0.32
N LYS A 111 33.46 5.33 -0.53
CA LYS A 111 32.88 5.83 -1.79
C LYS A 111 32.94 7.35 -1.93
N GLN A 112 33.45 8.06 -0.92
CA GLN A 112 33.54 9.52 -0.85
C GLN A 112 32.19 10.24 -1.02
N LEU A 113 31.08 9.58 -0.67
CA LEU A 113 29.73 10.13 -0.84
C LEU A 113 29.47 11.32 0.11
N HIS A 114 30.19 11.38 1.23
CA HIS A 114 30.16 12.49 2.19
C HIS A 114 30.76 13.81 1.67
N ARG A 115 31.50 13.80 0.55
CA ARG A 115 32.20 14.99 0.02
C ARG A 115 31.34 15.87 -0.90
N GLY A 116 30.07 15.51 -1.09
CA GLY A 116 29.06 16.31 -1.80
C GLY A 116 29.52 16.85 -3.15
N GLY A 117 29.71 16.01 -4.16
CA GLY A 117 29.79 16.38 -5.60
C GLY A 117 30.87 17.36 -6.09
N ILE A 118 31.51 18.13 -5.22
CA ILE A 118 32.33 19.29 -5.56
C ILE A 118 33.73 18.87 -6.03
N ASN A 119 34.18 17.63 -5.76
CA ASN A 119 35.56 17.21 -6.01
C ASN A 119 35.73 15.97 -6.92
N GLN A 120 34.96 15.87 -8.02
CA GLN A 120 35.30 14.95 -9.11
C GLN A 120 36.02 15.62 -10.30
N ARG A 121 36.44 16.89 -10.17
CA ARG A 121 37.40 17.50 -11.10
C ARG A 121 38.81 17.26 -10.55
N GLY A 122 39.54 16.34 -11.19
CA GLY A 122 40.98 16.22 -11.00
C GLY A 122 41.66 17.48 -11.51
N CYS A 123 41.78 18.51 -10.68
CA CYS A 123 42.73 19.60 -10.87
C CYS A 123 43.43 19.83 -9.53
N TYR A 124 44.69 19.41 -9.45
CA TYR A 124 45.65 19.84 -8.44
C TYR A 124 45.95 21.32 -8.63
N SER A 125 45.04 22.24 -8.32
CA SER A 125 45.36 23.67 -8.29
C SER A 125 44.35 24.48 -7.50
N ALA A 126 44.89 25.32 -6.61
CA ALA A 126 44.27 26.45 -5.92
C ALA A 126 43.57 26.17 -4.58
N ALA A 127 43.80 27.13 -3.68
CA ALA A 127 43.78 27.05 -2.23
C ALA A 127 42.39 26.82 -1.59
N PRO A 128 42.35 26.32 -0.34
CA PRO A 128 41.11 26.14 0.41
C PRO A 128 40.63 27.49 0.94
N SER A 129 39.87 28.21 0.14
CA SER A 129 39.06 29.31 0.62
C SER A 129 37.75 29.31 -0.14
N LEU A 130 36.68 28.79 0.48
CA LEU A 130 35.30 29.29 0.44
C LEU A 130 34.42 28.30 1.25
N SER A 131 33.79 28.82 2.31
CA SER A 131 32.77 28.24 3.22
C SER A 131 32.98 26.80 3.73
N LYS A 132 33.27 26.68 5.04
CA LYS A 132 33.03 25.46 5.87
C LYS A 132 31.52 25.22 6.02
N ASP A 133 30.78 25.13 4.92
CA ASP A 133 29.41 24.68 4.98
C ASP A 133 29.46 23.15 5.06
N ASN A 134 29.09 22.61 6.22
CA ASN A 134 29.00 21.16 6.41
C ASN A 134 28.13 20.58 5.30
N VAL A 135 28.59 19.48 4.69
CA VAL A 135 27.77 18.76 3.71
C VAL A 135 26.49 18.29 4.42
N ILE A 136 25.34 18.63 3.83
CA ILE A 136 24.02 18.25 4.35
C ILE A 136 23.56 16.99 3.61
N ILE A 137 23.18 15.96 4.37
CA ILE A 137 22.53 14.76 3.84
C ILE A 137 21.07 14.73 4.30
N LYS A 138 20.15 14.63 3.34
CA LYS A 138 18.73 14.38 3.63
C LYS A 138 18.57 12.97 4.21
N ALA A 139 17.94 12.89 5.37
CA ALA A 139 17.73 11.63 6.07
C ALA A 139 16.30 11.51 6.58
N THR A 140 15.74 10.30 6.53
CA THR A 140 14.43 9.99 7.09
C THR A 140 14.47 8.75 7.98
N GLY A 141 13.33 8.36 8.52
CA GLY A 141 13.18 7.28 9.49
C GLY A 141 13.58 7.70 10.92
N GLY A 142 13.10 6.93 11.90
CA GLY A 142 13.34 7.23 13.33
C GLY A 142 14.83 7.30 13.71
N GLY A 143 15.70 6.58 13.00
CA GLY A 143 17.14 6.59 13.24
C GLY A 143 17.86 7.87 12.82
N ALA A 144 17.25 8.71 11.97
CA ALA A 144 17.84 9.98 11.54
C ALA A 144 18.18 10.89 12.74
N HIS A 145 17.38 10.86 13.81
CA HIS A 145 17.70 11.55 15.06
C HIS A 145 18.79 10.85 15.87
N LYS A 146 18.65 9.53 16.03
CA LYS A 146 19.51 8.74 16.93
C LYS A 146 20.98 8.77 16.53
N TYR A 147 21.25 8.78 15.22
CA TYR A 147 22.60 8.63 14.66
C TYR A 147 23.17 9.94 14.11
N ALA A 148 22.48 11.08 14.24
CA ALA A 148 22.92 12.37 13.69
C ALA A 148 24.33 12.78 14.17
N ASP A 149 24.59 12.62 15.47
CA ASP A 149 25.90 12.94 16.07
C ASP A 149 27.03 12.06 15.52
N ASP A 150 26.76 10.79 15.20
CA ASP A 150 27.76 9.87 14.68
C ASP A 150 28.16 10.24 13.25
N PHE A 151 27.20 10.66 12.41
CA PHE A 151 27.48 11.21 11.08
C PHE A 151 28.34 12.46 11.16
N MET A 152 28.02 13.37 12.08
CA MET A 152 28.80 14.59 12.27
C MET A 152 30.22 14.29 12.75
N LYS A 153 30.39 13.38 13.71
CA LYS A 153 31.70 13.02 14.29
C LYS A 153 32.59 12.23 13.33
N ARG A 154 32.02 11.29 12.54
CA ARG A 154 32.82 10.39 11.68
C ARG A 154 32.97 10.88 10.25
N LEU A 155 32.01 11.63 9.72
CA LEU A 155 31.98 12.04 8.31
C LEU A 155 31.97 13.56 8.12
N GLU A 156 31.88 14.35 9.21
CA GLU A 156 31.74 15.81 9.15
C GLU A 156 30.50 16.26 8.35
N VAL A 157 29.45 15.44 8.40
CA VAL A 157 28.18 15.63 7.68
C VAL A 157 27.07 15.92 8.68
N SER A 158 26.22 16.89 8.34
CA SER A 158 24.98 17.17 9.07
C SER A 158 23.81 16.44 8.41
N LEU A 159 22.99 15.74 9.20
CA LEU A 159 21.75 15.15 8.71
C LEU A 159 20.61 16.17 8.81
N GLU A 160 19.94 16.43 7.70
CA GLU A 160 18.69 17.19 7.67
C GLU A 160 17.53 16.19 7.60
N LYS A 161 16.69 16.21 8.64
CA LYS A 161 15.62 15.23 8.79
C LYS A 161 14.41 15.60 7.93
N GLU A 162 13.90 14.61 7.21
CA GLU A 162 12.63 14.63 6.49
C GLU A 162 11.59 13.72 7.16
N ASP A 163 10.31 14.04 6.99
CA ASP A 163 9.22 13.20 7.49
C ASP A 163 9.20 11.83 6.80
N GLU A 164 8.98 10.78 7.58
CA GLU A 164 9.02 9.39 7.08
C GLU A 164 7.87 9.10 6.13
N MET A 165 6.67 9.57 6.44
CA MET A 165 5.50 9.34 5.62
C MET A 165 5.56 10.16 4.33
N GLU A 166 5.97 11.42 4.41
CA GLU A 166 6.17 12.27 3.23
C GLU A 166 7.20 11.66 2.27
N CYS A 167 8.34 11.19 2.81
CA CYS A 167 9.36 10.50 2.01
C CYS A 167 8.84 9.21 1.36
N LEU A 168 8.12 8.36 2.10
CA LEU A 168 7.54 7.12 1.56
C LEU A 168 6.61 7.41 0.38
N VAL A 169 5.74 8.41 0.51
CA VAL A 169 4.78 8.78 -0.54
C VAL A 169 5.50 9.43 -1.72
N ALA A 170 6.44 10.35 -1.48
CA ALA A 170 7.21 11.00 -2.53
C ALA A 170 8.05 10.00 -3.35
N GLY A 171 8.71 9.05 -2.67
CA GLY A 171 9.46 7.98 -3.33
C GLY A 171 8.57 7.06 -4.17
N ALA A 172 7.39 6.69 -3.66
CA ALA A 172 6.41 5.90 -4.40
C ALA A 172 5.90 6.63 -5.65
N ILE A 173 5.57 7.93 -5.54
CA ILE A 173 5.10 8.73 -6.67
C ILE A 173 6.18 8.86 -7.73
N PHE A 174 7.43 9.14 -7.32
CA PHE A 174 8.56 9.21 -8.26
C PHE A 174 8.66 7.90 -9.06
N LEU A 175 8.66 6.76 -8.39
CA LEU A 175 8.73 5.45 -9.04
C LEU A 175 7.56 5.21 -9.99
N LEU A 176 6.33 5.47 -9.54
CA LEU A 176 5.11 5.20 -10.30
C LEU A 176 4.91 6.13 -11.50
N LYS A 177 5.44 7.36 -11.43
CA LYS A 177 5.33 8.34 -12.53
C LYS A 177 6.53 8.30 -13.47
N ALA A 178 7.73 8.26 -12.94
CA ALA A 178 8.94 8.48 -13.73
C ALA A 178 9.52 7.19 -14.32
N ILE A 179 9.27 6.04 -13.70
CA ILE A 179 9.99 4.80 -14.00
C ILE A 179 9.05 3.80 -14.65
N ARG A 180 9.39 3.40 -15.88
CA ARG A 180 8.67 2.33 -16.59
C ARG A 180 8.97 0.97 -15.97
N ASP A 181 8.00 0.07 -16.04
CA ASP A 181 8.10 -1.32 -15.56
C ASP A 181 8.55 -1.42 -14.10
N GLU A 182 8.07 -0.47 -13.29
CA GLU A 182 8.33 -0.40 -11.86
C GLU A 182 7.27 -1.13 -11.04
N ALA A 183 5.99 -0.92 -11.38
CA ALA A 183 4.86 -1.59 -10.74
C ALA A 183 4.51 -2.90 -11.44
N PHE A 184 4.17 -3.93 -10.66
CA PHE A 184 3.74 -5.22 -11.19
C PHE A 184 2.75 -5.93 -10.28
N VAL A 185 1.98 -6.85 -10.86
CA VAL A 185 1.22 -7.86 -10.11
C VAL A 185 2.02 -9.16 -10.08
N HIS A 186 1.89 -9.92 -9.00
CA HIS A 186 2.49 -11.26 -8.91
C HIS A 186 1.41 -12.33 -9.05
N VAL A 187 1.54 -13.16 -10.08
CA VAL A 187 0.57 -14.21 -10.40
C VAL A 187 1.33 -15.47 -10.78
N LYS A 188 1.10 -16.59 -10.05
CA LYS A 188 1.64 -17.91 -10.39
C LYS A 188 3.16 -17.89 -10.57
N GLY A 189 3.87 -17.18 -9.69
CA GLY A 189 5.34 -17.09 -9.74
C GLY A 189 5.89 -16.16 -10.83
N LYS A 190 5.06 -15.37 -11.51
CA LYS A 190 5.48 -14.41 -12.54
C LYS A 190 5.15 -12.98 -12.14
N LYS A 191 6.06 -12.06 -12.49
CA LYS A 191 5.85 -10.61 -12.41
C LYS A 191 5.20 -10.14 -13.71
N GLU A 192 4.00 -9.61 -13.64
CA GLU A 192 3.32 -8.98 -14.78
C GLU A 192 3.32 -7.46 -14.57
N PHE A 193 4.15 -6.75 -15.34
CA PHE A 193 4.32 -5.31 -15.21
C PHE A 193 3.07 -4.56 -15.62
N VAL A 194 2.68 -3.60 -14.79
CA VAL A 194 1.48 -2.78 -14.98
C VAL A 194 1.91 -1.38 -15.36
N GLN A 195 1.51 -0.96 -16.55
CA GLN A 195 1.66 0.42 -17.00
C GLN A 195 0.47 1.22 -16.49
N ILE A 196 0.70 2.05 -15.48
CA ILE A 196 -0.34 2.86 -14.85
C ILE A 196 -0.46 4.16 -15.62
N ASN A 197 -1.68 4.47 -16.07
CA ASN A 197 -1.97 5.77 -16.66
C ASN A 197 -1.73 6.86 -15.60
N GLN A 198 -0.81 7.79 -15.85
CA GLN A 198 -0.47 8.85 -14.89
C GLN A 198 -1.68 9.72 -14.52
N ASN A 199 -2.66 9.88 -15.42
CA ASN A 199 -3.91 10.61 -15.16
C ASN A 199 -4.89 9.83 -14.28
N ASP A 200 -4.66 8.53 -14.06
CA ASP A 200 -5.43 7.63 -13.19
C ASP A 200 -4.47 6.87 -12.26
N LEU A 201 -3.51 7.57 -11.65
CA LEU A 201 -2.67 6.96 -10.61
C LEU A 201 -3.43 6.91 -9.27
N PHE A 202 -4.04 8.02 -8.89
CA PHE A 202 -4.72 8.20 -7.61
C PHE A 202 -6.22 7.86 -7.69
N PRO A 203 -6.86 7.46 -6.59
CA PRO A 203 -6.26 7.16 -5.29
C PRO A 203 -5.71 5.72 -5.21
N TYR A 204 -4.80 5.48 -4.27
CA TYR A 204 -4.31 4.13 -3.93
C TYR A 204 -4.00 3.99 -2.45
N LEU A 205 -3.88 2.74 -1.99
CA LEU A 205 -3.37 2.42 -0.66
C LEU A 205 -1.89 2.02 -0.76
N LEU A 206 -1.02 2.69 -0.02
CA LEU A 206 0.38 2.29 0.16
C LEU A 206 0.50 1.55 1.50
N VAL A 207 0.87 0.28 1.44
CA VAL A 207 1.08 -0.60 2.59
C VAL A 207 2.58 -0.82 2.76
N ASN A 208 3.21 -0.03 3.63
CA ASN A 208 4.64 -0.13 3.90
C ASN A 208 4.90 -1.13 5.03
N ILE A 209 5.50 -2.28 4.70
CA ILE A 209 5.79 -3.38 5.62
C ILE A 209 7.27 -3.30 6.05
N GLY A 210 7.49 -2.73 7.23
CA GLY A 210 8.80 -2.67 7.90
C GLY A 210 8.81 -3.52 9.17
N SER A 211 9.38 -2.98 10.26
CA SER A 211 9.31 -3.63 11.58
C SER A 211 7.85 -3.80 12.03
N GLY A 212 7.03 -2.77 11.86
CA GLY A 212 5.57 -2.83 11.86
C GLY A 212 5.00 -2.52 10.46
N VAL A 213 3.72 -2.20 10.36
CA VAL A 213 3.05 -1.89 9.10
C VAL A 213 2.32 -0.55 9.18
N SER A 214 2.52 0.29 8.17
CA SER A 214 1.79 1.55 7.98
C SER A 214 0.99 1.50 6.69
N MET A 215 -0.29 1.87 6.78
CA MET A 215 -1.21 1.92 5.64
C MET A 215 -1.58 3.39 5.37
N ILE A 216 -1.19 3.89 4.22
CA ILE A 216 -1.31 5.30 3.83
C ILE A 216 -2.22 5.38 2.62
N LYS A 217 -3.33 6.11 2.75
CA LYS A 217 -4.19 6.43 1.61
C LYS A 217 -3.59 7.64 0.91
N VAL A 218 -3.29 7.49 -0.38
CA VAL A 218 -2.73 8.54 -1.23
C VAL A 218 -3.82 8.97 -2.22
N ASP A 219 -4.35 10.17 -2.02
CA ASP A 219 -5.41 10.78 -2.83
C ASP A 219 -4.87 11.70 -3.94
N GLY A 220 -3.60 12.07 -3.85
CA GLY A 220 -2.90 12.93 -4.78
C GLY A 220 -1.47 13.14 -4.32
N GLU A 221 -0.71 13.94 -5.06
CA GLU A 221 0.73 14.06 -4.83
C GLU A 221 1.09 14.66 -3.48
N THR A 222 0.30 15.64 -3.03
CA THR A 222 0.45 16.30 -1.73
C THR A 222 -0.68 15.96 -0.75
N LYS A 223 -1.61 15.09 -1.16
CA LYS A 223 -2.79 14.73 -0.38
C LYS A 223 -2.77 13.26 -0.01
N PHE A 224 -2.30 12.98 1.19
CA PHE A 224 -2.25 11.63 1.74
C PHE A 224 -2.46 11.65 3.25
N LYS A 225 -2.85 10.50 3.80
CA LYS A 225 -2.99 10.30 5.25
C LYS A 225 -2.73 8.86 5.63
N ARG A 226 -2.08 8.66 6.79
CA ARG A 226 -2.04 7.34 7.42
C ARG A 226 -3.46 6.98 7.88
N VAL A 227 -4.02 5.92 7.32
CA VAL A 227 -5.40 5.48 7.60
C VAL A 227 -5.47 4.29 8.52
N SER A 228 -4.41 3.48 8.58
CA SER A 228 -4.36 2.29 9.43
C SER A 228 -2.91 1.82 9.61
N GLY A 229 -2.74 0.71 10.32
CA GLY A 229 -1.50 -0.04 10.45
C GLY A 229 -1.63 -1.18 11.45
N THR A 230 -0.60 -2.00 11.55
CA THR A 230 -0.52 -3.08 12.54
C THR A 230 0.90 -3.18 13.09
N SER A 231 1.03 -3.59 14.35
CA SER A 231 2.32 -3.93 14.95
C SER A 231 2.85 -5.28 14.46
N LEU A 232 2.00 -6.11 13.83
CA LEU A 232 2.34 -7.42 13.29
C LEU A 232 2.99 -7.27 11.91
N GLY A 233 4.27 -6.89 11.89
CA GLY A 233 5.06 -6.69 10.67
C GLY A 233 6.25 -7.65 10.57
N GLY A 234 7.24 -7.25 9.77
CA GLY A 234 8.48 -8.02 9.60
C GLY A 234 9.31 -8.14 10.88
N GLY A 235 9.19 -7.19 11.80
CA GLY A 235 9.83 -7.27 13.13
C GLY A 235 9.22 -8.36 14.00
N THR A 236 7.90 -8.58 13.89
CA THR A 236 7.20 -9.67 14.58
C THR A 236 7.57 -11.02 13.99
N TYR A 237 7.58 -11.14 12.65
CA TYR A 237 8.05 -12.35 11.97
C TYR A 237 9.47 -12.70 12.40
N TRP A 238 10.39 -11.74 12.35
CA TRP A 238 11.77 -11.94 12.73
C TRP A 238 11.95 -12.29 14.21
N GLY A 239 11.30 -11.52 15.10
CA GLY A 239 11.42 -11.71 16.54
C GLY A 239 10.89 -13.06 17.00
N LEU A 240 9.70 -13.45 16.55
CA LEU A 240 9.12 -14.76 16.86
C LEU A 240 9.90 -15.89 16.21
N GLY A 241 10.30 -15.74 14.94
CA GLY A 241 11.10 -16.74 14.25
C GLY A 241 12.40 -17.03 14.99
N LYS A 242 13.18 -15.99 15.33
CA LYS A 242 14.39 -16.15 16.14
C LYS A 242 14.15 -16.89 17.46
N LEU A 243 13.08 -16.55 18.17
CA LEU A 243 12.75 -17.19 19.46
C LEU A 243 12.34 -18.66 19.32
N LEU A 244 11.63 -19.01 18.24
CA LEU A 244 11.03 -20.32 18.03
C LEU A 244 11.93 -21.29 17.25
N THR A 245 12.81 -20.78 16.39
CA THR A 245 13.67 -21.60 15.51
C THR A 245 15.15 -21.50 15.84
N GLY A 246 15.57 -20.46 16.57
CA GLY A 246 16.98 -20.20 16.85
C GLY A 246 17.76 -19.55 15.69
N CYS A 247 17.09 -19.15 14.60
CA CYS A 247 17.73 -18.49 13.47
C CYS A 247 18.42 -17.18 13.87
N ASN A 248 19.49 -16.84 13.15
CA ASN A 248 20.34 -15.68 13.44
C ASN A 248 20.17 -14.53 12.44
N SER A 249 19.53 -14.78 11.28
CA SER A 249 19.19 -13.74 10.33
C SER A 249 17.77 -13.86 9.76
N PHE A 250 17.22 -12.73 9.32
CA PHE A 250 15.93 -12.68 8.62
C PHE A 250 15.94 -13.54 7.35
N ASP A 251 17.04 -13.50 6.60
CA ASP A 251 17.17 -14.21 5.32
C ASP A 251 17.21 -15.73 5.54
N GLU A 252 17.91 -16.21 6.57
CA GLU A 252 17.90 -17.62 6.98
C GLU A 252 16.48 -18.09 7.33
N LEU A 253 15.71 -17.29 8.09
CA LEU A 253 14.34 -17.63 8.45
C LEU A 253 13.43 -17.70 7.21
N LEU A 254 13.63 -16.80 6.25
CA LEU A 254 12.90 -16.79 4.99
C LEU A 254 13.28 -17.98 4.10
N GLU A 255 14.56 -18.38 4.07
CA GLU A 255 15.04 -19.58 3.37
C GLU A 255 14.43 -20.86 3.96
N LEU A 256 14.35 -20.97 5.29
CA LEU A 256 13.68 -22.09 5.96
C LEU A 256 12.19 -22.17 5.58
N SER A 257 11.50 -21.03 5.50
CA SER A 257 10.07 -21.01 5.15
C SER A 257 9.77 -21.63 3.78
N GLN A 258 10.72 -21.58 2.83
CA GLN A 258 10.55 -22.17 1.50
C GLN A 258 10.51 -23.70 1.51
N GLN A 259 10.98 -24.33 2.59
CA GLN A 259 11.07 -25.78 2.78
C GLN A 259 10.07 -26.30 3.82
N GLY A 260 9.19 -25.42 4.32
CA GLY A 260 8.23 -25.73 5.35
C GLY A 260 6.93 -26.32 4.81
N ASP A 261 6.21 -27.02 5.69
CA ASP A 261 4.81 -27.38 5.54
C ASP A 261 4.01 -26.80 6.70
N ASN A 262 3.27 -25.73 6.44
CA ASN A 262 2.50 -25.05 7.48
C ASN A 262 1.42 -25.97 8.09
N LYS A 263 0.98 -27.02 7.38
CA LYS A 263 -0.05 -27.95 7.87
C LYS A 263 0.42 -28.78 9.06
N ALA A 264 1.72 -28.85 9.31
CA ALA A 264 2.27 -29.51 10.49
C ALA A 264 2.06 -28.71 11.78
N VAL A 265 1.77 -27.40 11.67
CA VAL A 265 1.72 -26.44 12.78
C VAL A 265 0.36 -25.74 12.86
N ASP A 266 -0.20 -25.38 11.71
CA ASP A 266 -1.48 -24.71 11.58
C ASP A 266 -2.65 -25.70 11.65
N MET A 267 -3.72 -25.28 12.31
CA MET A 267 -5.01 -25.95 12.23
C MET A 267 -5.78 -25.40 11.02
N LEU A 268 -6.10 -26.27 10.07
CA LEU A 268 -6.86 -25.95 8.88
C LEU A 268 -8.36 -26.13 9.12
N VAL A 269 -9.19 -25.56 8.25
CA VAL A 269 -10.64 -25.81 8.23
C VAL A 269 -10.95 -27.31 8.12
N GLY A 270 -10.18 -28.04 7.31
CA GLY A 270 -10.31 -29.49 7.16
C GLY A 270 -10.01 -30.28 8.44
N ASP A 271 -9.16 -29.76 9.33
CA ASP A 271 -8.89 -30.41 10.62
C ASP A 271 -10.07 -30.27 11.59
N ILE A 272 -10.90 -29.24 11.43
CA ILE A 272 -12.08 -28.97 12.27
C ILE A 272 -13.31 -29.68 11.71
N TYR A 273 -13.54 -29.56 10.40
CA TYR A 273 -14.79 -29.98 9.75
C TYR A 273 -14.65 -31.28 8.95
N GLY A 274 -13.43 -31.77 8.69
CA GLY A 274 -13.16 -32.93 7.81
C GLY A 274 -13.36 -32.67 6.31
N MET A 275 -13.94 -31.53 5.96
CA MET A 275 -14.32 -31.12 4.61
C MET A 275 -14.28 -29.60 4.47
N ASP A 276 -14.59 -29.09 3.29
CA ASP A 276 -14.73 -27.65 3.07
C ASP A 276 -15.89 -27.10 3.93
N TYR A 277 -15.69 -25.95 4.57
CA TYR A 277 -16.77 -25.26 5.27
C TYR A 277 -17.48 -24.31 4.32
N SER A 278 -18.15 -24.90 3.36
CA SER A 278 -18.60 -24.15 2.21
C SER A 278 -19.75 -23.19 2.53
N LYS A 279 -20.41 -23.29 3.70
CA LYS A 279 -21.54 -22.40 4.17
C LYS A 279 -21.19 -20.94 3.99
N ILE A 280 -19.93 -20.66 4.31
CA ILE A 280 -19.28 -19.38 4.23
C ILE A 280 -18.13 -19.38 3.23
N GLY A 281 -18.02 -20.36 2.33
CA GLY A 281 -17.01 -20.38 1.26
C GLY A 281 -15.56 -20.62 1.70
N LEU A 282 -15.33 -21.32 2.82
CA LEU A 282 -13.98 -21.69 3.24
C LEU A 282 -13.58 -23.08 2.72
N SER A 283 -12.42 -23.18 2.07
CA SER A 283 -11.82 -24.46 1.65
C SER A 283 -11.25 -25.20 2.86
N LYS A 284 -11.22 -26.54 2.83
CA LYS A 284 -10.57 -27.38 3.85
C LYS A 284 -9.07 -27.08 4.00
N SER A 285 -8.43 -26.52 2.97
CA SER A 285 -7.02 -26.15 2.99
C SER A 285 -6.78 -24.76 3.59
N THR A 286 -7.84 -23.99 3.85
CA THR A 286 -7.72 -22.66 4.46
C THR A 286 -7.26 -22.81 5.92
N THR A 287 -6.27 -22.03 6.33
CA THR A 287 -5.87 -21.94 7.74
C THR A 287 -7.00 -21.38 8.58
N ALA A 288 -7.48 -22.16 9.55
CA ALA A 288 -8.51 -21.74 10.51
C ALA A 288 -7.87 -21.11 11.75
N SER A 289 -6.76 -21.66 12.22
CA SER A 289 -5.97 -21.12 13.34
C SER A 289 -4.50 -21.35 13.08
N SER A 290 -3.75 -20.27 12.85
CA SER A 290 -2.29 -20.32 12.82
C SER A 290 -1.76 -20.88 14.15
N PHE A 291 -0.77 -21.76 14.10
CA PHE A 291 -0.24 -22.48 15.27
C PHE A 291 -1.24 -23.34 16.06
N GLY A 292 -2.45 -23.56 15.54
CA GLY A 292 -3.52 -24.24 16.28
C GLY A 292 -3.24 -25.71 16.63
N LYS A 293 -2.38 -26.42 15.89
CA LYS A 293 -2.06 -27.83 16.22
C LYS A 293 -1.16 -27.95 17.44
N ALA A 294 -0.38 -26.91 17.73
CA ALA A 294 0.52 -26.88 18.87
C ALA A 294 -0.20 -26.95 20.23
N THR A 295 -1.51 -26.73 20.29
CA THR A 295 -2.30 -26.82 21.53
C THR A 295 -2.86 -28.22 21.82
N PHE A 296 -2.95 -29.09 20.81
CA PHE A 296 -3.62 -30.39 20.93
C PHE A 296 -2.68 -31.58 20.78
N GLU A 297 -1.54 -31.39 20.13
CA GLU A 297 -0.54 -32.44 19.98
C GLU A 297 0.35 -32.50 21.23
N ASN A 298 0.65 -33.71 21.72
CA ASN A 298 1.64 -33.94 22.78
C ASN A 298 3.08 -33.82 22.22
N LYS A 299 3.35 -32.76 21.46
CA LYS A 299 4.65 -32.42 20.91
C LYS A 299 5.29 -31.35 21.77
N LYS A 300 6.59 -31.47 21.97
CA LYS A 300 7.41 -30.41 22.54
C LYS A 300 7.82 -29.44 21.44
N PRO A 301 8.25 -28.20 21.78
CA PRO A 301 8.79 -27.27 20.80
C PRO A 301 9.89 -27.88 19.92
N GLU A 302 10.72 -28.75 20.49
CA GLU A 302 11.82 -29.43 19.78
C GLU A 302 11.37 -30.46 18.74
N ASP A 303 10.11 -30.90 18.79
CA ASP A 303 9.55 -31.88 17.84
C ASP A 303 9.06 -31.22 16.55
N TYR A 304 8.97 -29.88 16.54
CA TYR A 304 8.57 -29.11 15.36
C TYR A 304 9.80 -28.75 14.53
N ARG A 305 9.67 -28.94 13.21
CA ARG A 305 10.70 -28.53 12.26
C ARG A 305 10.76 -27.00 12.19
N PRO A 306 11.97 -26.40 12.28
CA PRO A 306 12.16 -24.97 12.07
C PRO A 306 11.56 -24.44 10.76
N GLU A 307 11.60 -25.23 9.69
CA GLU A 307 11.02 -24.88 8.39
C GLU A 307 9.50 -24.69 8.47
N ASP A 308 8.81 -25.61 9.15
CA ASP A 308 7.35 -25.60 9.27
C ASP A 308 6.87 -24.43 10.13
N ILE A 309 7.58 -24.15 11.23
CA ILE A 309 7.36 -22.97 12.08
C ILE A 309 7.58 -21.68 11.27
N SER A 310 8.69 -21.62 10.53
CA SER A 310 9.06 -20.43 9.75
C SER A 310 8.01 -20.11 8.69
N LEU A 311 7.48 -21.14 8.01
CA LEU A 311 6.42 -20.97 7.02
C LEU A 311 5.09 -20.56 7.67
N SER A 312 4.69 -21.22 8.76
CA SER A 312 3.47 -20.86 9.49
C SER A 312 3.51 -19.40 9.98
N LEU A 313 4.64 -18.95 10.54
CA LEU A 313 4.83 -17.54 10.92
C LEU A 313 4.73 -16.60 9.71
N LEU A 314 5.38 -16.95 8.59
CA LEU A 314 5.36 -16.12 7.38
C LEU A 314 3.94 -15.94 6.86
N LEU A 315 3.17 -17.03 6.78
CA LEU A 315 1.78 -17.02 6.33
C LEU A 315 0.87 -16.28 7.31
N MET A 316 1.02 -16.48 8.62
CA MET A 316 0.23 -15.79 9.65
C MET A 316 0.37 -14.26 9.52
N ILE A 317 1.61 -13.77 9.43
CA ILE A 317 1.88 -12.33 9.31
C ILE A 317 1.40 -11.82 7.94
N THR A 318 1.72 -12.52 6.86
CA THR A 318 1.37 -12.12 5.50
C THR A 318 -0.14 -12.05 5.28
N TYR A 319 -0.88 -13.08 5.69
CA TYR A 319 -2.33 -13.11 5.53
C TYR A 319 -3.04 -12.09 6.42
N ASN A 320 -2.54 -11.83 7.63
CA ASN A 320 -3.07 -10.78 8.49
C ASN A 320 -2.90 -9.39 7.84
N ILE A 321 -1.71 -9.10 7.31
CA ILE A 321 -1.43 -7.84 6.61
C ILE A 321 -2.33 -7.71 5.37
N ALA A 322 -2.43 -8.76 4.55
CA ALA A 322 -3.22 -8.74 3.33
C ALA A 322 -4.73 -8.54 3.60
N LEU A 323 -5.29 -9.22 4.60
CA LEU A 323 -6.68 -9.05 5.03
C LEU A 323 -6.94 -7.61 5.48
N LEU A 324 -6.13 -7.09 6.40
CA LEU A 324 -6.30 -5.72 6.90
C LEU A 324 -6.18 -4.69 5.76
N SER A 325 -5.21 -4.88 4.87
CA SER A 325 -5.00 -4.00 3.71
C SER A 325 -6.20 -4.02 2.77
N TYR A 326 -6.77 -5.21 2.52
CA TYR A 326 -7.97 -5.36 1.70
C TYR A 326 -9.18 -4.68 2.34
N LEU A 327 -9.42 -4.87 3.64
CA LEU A 327 -10.54 -4.24 4.35
C LEU A 327 -10.42 -2.71 4.34
N VAL A 328 -9.22 -2.17 4.55
CA VAL A 328 -8.95 -0.73 4.46
C VAL A 328 -9.18 -0.22 3.04
N ALA A 329 -8.69 -0.94 2.03
CA ALA A 329 -8.92 -0.58 0.63
C ALA A 329 -10.41 -0.58 0.29
N GLN A 330 -11.16 -1.59 0.73
CA GLN A 330 -12.61 -1.70 0.53
C GLN A 330 -13.36 -0.55 1.22
N HIS A 331 -13.01 -0.22 2.47
CA HIS A 331 -13.61 0.90 3.20
C HIS A 331 -13.47 2.24 2.46
N PHE A 332 -12.35 2.43 1.75
CA PHE A 332 -12.10 3.64 0.95
C PHE A 332 -12.43 3.50 -0.54
N GLY A 333 -12.98 2.37 -0.99
CA GLY A 333 -13.28 2.12 -2.40
C GLY A 333 -12.05 2.10 -3.32
N LEU A 334 -10.89 1.68 -2.81
CA LEU A 334 -9.61 1.71 -3.52
C LEU A 334 -9.41 0.44 -4.34
N LYS A 335 -8.97 0.61 -5.59
CA LYS A 335 -8.69 -0.48 -6.54
C LYS A 335 -7.24 -0.96 -6.48
N ARG A 336 -6.33 -0.08 -6.07
CA ARG A 336 -4.89 -0.32 -6.10
C ARG A 336 -4.33 -0.34 -4.68
N ILE A 337 -3.69 -1.46 -4.32
CA ILE A 337 -2.99 -1.63 -3.05
C ILE A 337 -1.52 -1.90 -3.37
N PHE A 338 -0.67 -0.89 -3.22
CA PHE A 338 0.78 -1.05 -3.36
C PHE A 338 1.37 -1.54 -2.05
N PHE A 339 1.85 -2.77 -2.05
CA PHE A 339 2.65 -3.30 -0.97
C PHE A 339 4.11 -2.92 -1.20
N GLY A 340 4.75 -2.40 -0.15
CA GLY A 340 6.16 -2.12 -0.18
C GLY A 340 6.84 -2.32 1.17
N GLY A 341 8.04 -1.78 1.32
CA GLY A 341 8.89 -2.02 2.47
C GLY A 341 9.79 -3.25 2.31
N PHE A 342 10.68 -3.47 3.29
CA PHE A 342 11.77 -4.44 3.17
C PHE A 342 11.44 -5.82 3.78
N PHE A 343 10.15 -6.12 4.00
CA PHE A 343 9.70 -7.46 4.37
C PHE A 343 9.56 -8.37 3.16
N ILE A 344 9.09 -7.84 2.03
CA ILE A 344 8.81 -8.60 0.81
C ILE A 344 10.11 -9.02 0.12
N ARG A 345 11.06 -8.10 -0.09
CA ARG A 345 12.45 -8.37 -0.58
C ARG A 345 12.50 -9.25 -1.84
N ASP A 346 11.58 -9.01 -2.78
CA ASP A 346 11.44 -9.84 -3.98
C ASP A 346 11.20 -11.35 -3.72
N ASN A 347 10.68 -11.69 -2.53
CA ASN A 347 10.33 -13.05 -2.20
C ASN A 347 9.03 -13.45 -2.92
N ALA A 348 9.16 -14.25 -3.98
CA ALA A 348 8.06 -14.70 -4.80
C ALA A 348 6.93 -15.36 -3.98
N TYR A 349 7.27 -16.13 -2.95
CA TYR A 349 6.28 -16.79 -2.10
C TYR A 349 5.45 -15.79 -1.28
N THR A 350 6.10 -14.78 -0.69
CA THR A 350 5.44 -13.71 0.06
C THR A 350 4.53 -12.88 -0.84
N MET A 351 5.02 -12.50 -2.03
CA MET A 351 4.21 -11.77 -3.01
C MET A 351 3.01 -12.59 -3.49
N GLU A 352 3.20 -13.89 -3.74
CA GLU A 352 2.13 -14.81 -4.12
C GLU A 352 1.09 -14.96 -2.99
N ALA A 353 1.53 -15.09 -1.74
CA ALA A 353 0.66 -15.18 -0.57
C ALA A 353 -0.17 -13.91 -0.36
N ILE A 354 0.45 -12.72 -0.45
CA ILE A 354 -0.27 -11.43 -0.40
C ILE A 354 -1.29 -11.35 -1.52
N SER A 355 -0.87 -11.65 -2.75
CA SER A 355 -1.71 -11.54 -3.94
C SER A 355 -2.92 -12.47 -3.85
N ASN A 356 -2.70 -13.73 -3.45
CA ASN A 356 -3.76 -14.71 -3.31
C ASN A 356 -4.71 -14.38 -2.15
N ALA A 357 -4.20 -13.87 -1.03
CA ALA A 357 -5.04 -13.41 0.06
C ALA A 357 -5.93 -12.22 -0.33
N VAL A 358 -5.38 -11.20 -1.01
CA VAL A 358 -6.17 -10.05 -1.50
C VAL A 358 -7.24 -10.50 -2.49
N ARG A 359 -6.90 -11.36 -3.45
CA ARG A 359 -7.88 -11.91 -4.43
C ARG A 359 -8.94 -12.78 -3.76
N TYR A 360 -8.54 -13.59 -2.78
CA TYR A 360 -9.46 -14.42 -2.01
C TYR A 360 -10.52 -13.55 -1.34
N TRP A 361 -10.11 -12.54 -0.57
CA TRP A 361 -11.04 -11.65 0.13
C TRP A 361 -11.86 -10.78 -0.83
N ARG A 362 -11.26 -10.31 -1.91
CA ARG A 362 -12.00 -9.63 -2.99
C ARG A 362 -13.14 -10.48 -3.51
N ASN A 363 -12.86 -11.73 -3.87
CA ASN A 363 -13.87 -12.61 -4.42
C ASN A 363 -14.90 -13.00 -3.35
N PHE A 364 -14.46 -13.19 -2.11
CA PHE A 364 -15.32 -13.52 -0.97
C PHE A 364 -16.35 -12.42 -0.68
N PHE A 365 -15.91 -11.16 -0.59
CA PHE A 365 -16.78 -10.04 -0.19
C PHE A 365 -17.52 -9.39 -1.37
N CYS A 366 -16.90 -9.35 -2.55
CA CYS A 366 -17.43 -8.56 -3.68
C CYS A 366 -17.73 -9.41 -4.93
N GLY A 367 -17.44 -10.72 -4.92
CA GLY A 367 -17.58 -11.58 -6.10
C GLY A 367 -16.85 -11.00 -7.31
N SER A 368 -17.51 -11.01 -8.47
CA SER A 368 -17.01 -10.43 -9.72
C SER A 368 -16.99 -8.88 -9.74
N ASN A 369 -17.58 -8.21 -8.75
CA ASN A 369 -17.62 -6.75 -8.68
C ASN A 369 -16.40 -6.15 -7.95
N GLY A 370 -15.59 -6.99 -7.29
CA GLY A 370 -14.39 -6.54 -6.59
C GLY A 370 -13.31 -6.06 -7.55
N GLN A 371 -12.72 -4.90 -7.27
CA GLN A 371 -11.71 -4.28 -8.14
C GLN A 371 -10.35 -4.08 -7.46
N ALA A 372 -10.23 -4.40 -6.16
CA ALA A 372 -8.96 -4.29 -5.45
C ALA A 372 -7.94 -5.31 -5.96
N GLU A 373 -6.71 -4.87 -6.21
CA GLU A 373 -5.61 -5.74 -6.61
C GLU A 373 -4.35 -5.37 -5.81
N ALA A 374 -3.55 -6.39 -5.49
CA ALA A 374 -2.25 -6.22 -4.88
C ALA A 374 -1.20 -5.91 -5.95
N LEU A 375 -0.48 -4.81 -5.78
CA LEU A 375 0.63 -4.39 -6.63
C LEU A 375 1.91 -4.29 -5.80
N PHE A 376 3.05 -4.49 -6.46
CA PHE A 376 4.38 -4.43 -5.88
C PHE A 376 5.25 -3.46 -6.67
N LEU A 377 6.36 -3.04 -6.07
CA LEU A 377 7.35 -2.14 -6.68
C LEU A 377 8.70 -2.83 -6.69
N ARG A 378 9.47 -2.70 -7.78
CA ARG A 378 10.83 -3.26 -7.84
C ARG A 378 11.77 -2.62 -6.82
N HIS A 379 11.55 -1.35 -6.48
CA HIS A 379 12.33 -0.61 -5.49
C HIS A 379 11.55 -0.37 -4.19
N GLU A 380 10.61 -1.26 -3.85
CA GLU A 380 9.74 -1.20 -2.66
C GLU A 380 10.47 -0.93 -1.34
N GLY A 381 11.71 -1.41 -1.22
CA GLY A 381 12.53 -1.29 -0.02
C GLY A 381 13.13 0.09 0.23
N PHE A 382 13.09 0.97 -0.78
CA PHE A 382 13.87 2.20 -0.82
C PHE A 382 13.01 3.47 -0.90
N LEU A 383 11.69 3.37 -0.79
CA LEU A 383 10.76 4.50 -0.92
C LEU A 383 11.13 5.69 -0.03
N GLY A 384 11.45 5.44 1.25
CA GLY A 384 11.82 6.50 2.19
C GLY A 384 13.13 7.20 1.81
N ALA A 385 14.18 6.43 1.50
CA ALA A 385 15.47 6.99 1.10
C ALA A 385 15.37 7.75 -0.24
N LEU A 386 14.53 7.27 -1.16
CA LEU A 386 14.26 7.91 -2.43
C LEU A 386 13.46 9.20 -2.27
N GLY A 387 12.45 9.23 -1.41
CA GLY A 387 11.73 10.47 -1.07
C GLY A 387 12.64 11.53 -0.44
N ALA A 388 13.50 11.12 0.50
CA ALA A 388 14.51 12.01 1.07
C ALA A 388 15.52 12.50 0.01
N PHE A 389 15.86 11.64 -0.96
CA PHE A 389 16.67 12.05 -2.09
C PHE A 389 15.97 13.09 -2.98
N MET A 390 14.65 13.00 -3.15
CA MET A 390 13.90 13.96 -3.96
C MET A 390 13.59 15.28 -3.21
N SER A 391 13.78 15.33 -1.89
CA SER A 391 13.49 16.54 -1.08
C SER A 391 14.58 17.63 -1.14
N TYR A 392 15.74 17.36 -1.75
CA TYR A 392 16.75 18.40 -1.92
C TYR A 392 16.19 19.56 -2.75
N LYS A 393 16.52 20.79 -2.34
CA LYS A 393 16.07 22.03 -3.02
C LYS A 393 16.49 22.10 -4.51
N LYS A 394 17.57 21.40 -4.89
CA LYS A 394 18.04 21.28 -6.29
C LYS A 394 17.32 20.19 -7.09
N HIS A 395 16.36 19.47 -6.51
CA HIS A 395 15.70 18.33 -7.15
C HIS A 395 14.21 18.58 -7.42
N GLY A 396 13.62 19.56 -6.74
CA GLY A 396 12.35 20.20 -7.11
C GLY A 396 11.25 19.22 -7.51
N LEU A 397 10.53 18.68 -6.53
CA LEU A 397 9.26 17.98 -6.80
C LEU A 397 8.17 18.94 -7.29
N ASP A 398 8.30 20.23 -7.01
CA ASP A 398 7.29 21.27 -7.31
C ASP A 398 6.89 21.32 -8.79
N ASP A 399 7.82 21.03 -9.72
CA ASP A 399 7.59 21.17 -11.17
C ASP A 399 7.26 19.84 -11.90
N LEU A 400 7.52 18.67 -11.29
CA LEU A 400 7.01 17.37 -11.77
C LEU A 400 5.48 17.28 -11.71
N MET A 401 4.87 18.16 -10.91
CA MET A 401 3.43 18.34 -10.75
C MET A 401 2.79 19.07 -11.95
N ALA A 402 3.58 19.66 -12.86
CA ALA A 402 3.07 20.63 -13.83
C ALA A 402 3.12 20.21 -15.30
N GLU A 403 4.02 19.33 -15.78
CA GLU A 403 4.17 19.19 -17.23
C GLU A 403 4.89 17.89 -17.70
N HIS A 404 4.13 16.99 -18.35
CA HIS A 404 4.37 16.45 -19.71
C HIS A 404 3.76 15.06 -19.93
N VAL A 405 2.66 15.07 -20.69
CA VAL A 405 2.09 13.96 -21.44
C VAL A 405 2.88 13.83 -22.73
N GLU A 406 3.60 12.73 -22.96
CA GLU A 406 3.88 12.29 -24.34
C GLU A 406 3.72 10.77 -24.51
N LYS A 407 2.81 10.44 -25.42
CA LYS A 407 2.42 9.11 -25.90
C LYS A 407 3.61 8.37 -26.51
N ILE A 408 3.78 7.10 -26.19
CA ILE A 408 4.49 6.15 -27.07
C ILE A 408 3.64 4.89 -27.27
N THR A 409 3.58 4.50 -28.55
CA THR A 409 2.67 3.60 -29.23
C THR A 409 2.99 2.11 -28.99
N MET A 410 1.94 1.28 -29.03
CA MET A 410 1.94 -0.19 -28.91
C MET A 410 2.61 -0.95 -30.07
N GLY A 411 3.29 -2.05 -29.73
CA GLY A 411 3.72 -3.18 -30.58
C GLY A 411 4.74 -4.02 -29.79
N GLU A 412 4.73 -5.35 -29.66
CA GLU A 412 4.02 -6.47 -30.28
C GLU A 412 3.97 -7.64 -29.26
N LEU A 413 3.00 -8.54 -29.43
CA LEU A 413 2.80 -9.80 -28.70
C LEU A 413 3.97 -10.78 -28.89
N TYR A 414 4.28 -11.58 -27.86
CA TYR A 414 4.74 -12.96 -28.06
C TYR A 414 4.16 -13.96 -27.03
N LEU A 415 3.70 -15.08 -27.57
CA LEU A 415 3.15 -16.28 -26.92
C LEU A 415 4.24 -17.13 -26.26
N ALA A 416 3.93 -17.78 -25.13
CA ALA A 416 4.52 -19.08 -24.77
C ALA A 416 3.68 -19.83 -23.72
N GLU A 417 3.66 -21.16 -23.86
CA GLU A 417 2.63 -22.11 -23.45
C GLU A 417 2.75 -22.70 -22.03
N ASN A 418 1.59 -23.19 -21.57
CA ASN A 418 1.23 -24.25 -20.62
C ASN A 418 2.31 -25.04 -19.85
N THR A 419 2.10 -25.13 -18.53
CA THR A 419 2.22 -26.38 -17.74
C THR A 419 1.18 -26.41 -16.60
N HIS A 420 0.57 -27.58 -16.39
CA HIS A 420 -0.63 -27.83 -15.57
C HIS A 420 -0.33 -28.09 -14.07
N GLY A 421 -1.30 -27.72 -13.21
CA GLY A 421 -1.47 -28.20 -11.83
C GLY A 421 -2.83 -27.78 -11.27
N PRO A 422 -3.57 -28.61 -10.49
CA PRO A 422 -5.03 -28.67 -10.57
C PRO A 422 -5.78 -27.68 -9.66
N LEU A 423 -6.95 -27.27 -10.16
CA LEU A 423 -8.00 -26.46 -9.54
C LEU A 423 -8.91 -27.32 -8.64
N LEU A 424 -9.49 -26.74 -7.58
CA LEU A 424 -10.59 -27.37 -6.85
C LEU A 424 -11.70 -26.36 -6.54
N GLU A 425 -12.93 -26.86 -6.72
CA GLU A 425 -14.23 -26.18 -6.78
C GLU A 425 -15.11 -26.52 -5.56
N ASP A 426 -16.08 -25.62 -5.33
CA ASP A 426 -17.12 -25.51 -4.29
C ASP A 426 -17.86 -26.77 -3.80
N SER A 427 -18.34 -26.80 -2.53
CA SER A 427 -19.80 -26.65 -2.18
C SER A 427 -20.26 -27.03 -0.73
N ARG A 428 -21.26 -26.25 -0.26
CA ARG A 428 -21.99 -25.99 1.04
C ARG A 428 -22.68 -27.22 1.71
N PRO A 429 -23.24 -27.16 2.97
CA PRO A 429 -22.63 -26.96 4.31
C PRO A 429 -23.34 -27.66 5.54
N GLU A 430 -22.94 -27.31 6.79
CA GLU A 430 -23.60 -27.37 8.15
C GLU A 430 -22.77 -28.20 9.18
N ALA A 431 -22.59 -27.94 10.50
CA ALA A 431 -22.68 -26.81 11.45
C ALA A 431 -22.00 -27.22 12.81
N ASN A 432 -21.60 -26.23 13.62
CA ASN A 432 -21.33 -26.22 15.09
C ASN A 432 -19.88 -26.27 15.65
N THR A 433 -19.24 -25.10 15.79
CA THR A 433 -18.21 -24.76 16.82
C THR A 433 -18.24 -23.25 17.17
N LEU A 434 -19.44 -22.71 17.46
CA LEU A 434 -19.80 -21.30 17.28
C LEU A 434 -19.61 -20.33 18.48
N SER A 435 -19.20 -20.71 19.69
CA SER A 435 -19.39 -19.77 20.83
C SER A 435 -18.38 -18.62 20.96
N CYS A 436 -17.09 -18.84 20.63
CA CYS A 436 -16.04 -17.83 20.87
C CYS A 436 -15.71 -17.01 19.62
N LEU A 437 -15.71 -17.62 18.43
CA LEU A 437 -15.60 -16.91 17.14
C LEU A 437 -16.80 -15.98 16.88
N ASN A 438 -17.98 -16.32 17.41
CA ASN A 438 -19.17 -15.48 17.21
C ASN A 438 -19.08 -14.10 17.85
N ILE A 439 -18.26 -13.89 18.88
CA ILE A 439 -18.16 -12.58 19.54
C ILE A 439 -17.36 -11.60 18.68
N GLU A 440 -16.19 -12.02 18.18
CA GLU A 440 -15.36 -11.19 17.30
C GLU A 440 -16.00 -11.01 15.91
N ILE A 441 -16.61 -12.07 15.35
CA ILE A 441 -17.36 -11.97 14.09
C ILE A 441 -18.60 -11.08 14.26
N SER A 442 -19.32 -11.16 15.38
CA SER A 442 -20.46 -10.29 15.66
C SER A 442 -20.05 -8.82 15.78
N GLN A 443 -18.92 -8.53 16.42
CA GLN A 443 -18.40 -7.15 16.51
C GLN A 443 -17.99 -6.61 15.13
N ILE A 444 -17.29 -7.42 14.32
CA ILE A 444 -16.92 -7.03 12.96
C ILE A 444 -18.16 -6.86 12.08
N ALA A 445 -19.14 -7.77 12.18
CA ALA A 445 -20.40 -7.69 11.44
C ALA A 445 -21.22 -6.45 11.84
N SER A 446 -21.25 -6.11 13.13
CA SER A 446 -21.92 -4.89 13.61
C SER A 446 -21.26 -3.62 13.09
N GLU A 447 -19.92 -3.54 13.09
CA GLU A 447 -19.21 -2.40 12.50
C GLU A 447 -19.39 -2.32 10.97
N MET A 448 -19.41 -3.46 10.29
CA MET A 448 -19.62 -3.52 8.84
C MET A 448 -21.08 -3.16 8.47
N ALA A 449 -22.05 -3.54 9.29
CA ALA A 449 -23.45 -3.12 9.14
C ALA A 449 -23.61 -1.59 9.23
N LYS A 450 -22.85 -0.92 10.10
CA LYS A 450 -22.82 0.56 10.19
C LYS A 450 -22.28 1.22 8.91
N VAL A 451 -21.31 0.60 8.23
CA VAL A 451 -20.81 1.10 6.94
C VAL A 451 -21.91 1.05 5.88
N PHE A 452 -22.63 -0.08 5.80
CA PHE A 452 -23.77 -0.22 4.88
C PHE A 452 -24.93 0.74 5.22
N LEU A 453 -25.18 1.02 6.50
CA LEU A 453 -26.11 2.06 6.93
C LEU A 453 -25.69 3.45 6.38
N SER A 454 -24.41 3.82 6.49
CA SER A 454 -23.90 5.09 5.98
C SER A 454 -24.04 5.22 4.45
N GLU A 455 -23.70 4.16 3.70
CA GLU A 455 -23.83 4.14 2.24
C GLU A 455 -25.29 4.14 1.77
N GLY A 456 -26.15 3.44 2.49
CA GLY A 456 -27.60 3.47 2.29
C GLY A 456 -28.16 4.87 2.52
N ASN A 457 -27.78 5.56 3.60
CA ASN A 457 -28.20 6.93 3.90
C ASN A 457 -27.72 7.90 2.80
N ARG A 458 -26.47 7.78 2.36
CA ARG A 458 -25.91 8.60 1.26
C ARG A 458 -26.67 8.39 -0.04
N SER A 459 -27.04 7.15 -0.36
CA SER A 459 -27.81 6.82 -1.56
C SER A 459 -29.27 7.28 -1.46
N PHE A 460 -29.85 7.22 -0.27
CA PHE A 460 -31.20 7.70 0.02
C PHE A 460 -31.31 9.22 -0.16
N VAL A 461 -30.38 9.98 0.43
CA VAL A 461 -30.30 11.45 0.26
C VAL A 461 -30.07 11.83 -1.20
N ALA A 462 -29.32 11.03 -1.95
CA ALA A 462 -29.08 11.25 -3.37
C ALA A 462 -30.25 10.80 -4.29
N GLY A 463 -31.40 10.42 -3.75
CA GLY A 463 -32.57 9.97 -4.51
C GLY A 463 -32.43 8.61 -5.20
N ARG A 464 -31.33 7.88 -4.95
CA ARG A 464 -31.09 6.53 -5.48
C ARG A 464 -31.69 5.49 -4.54
N TYR A 465 -33.02 5.49 -4.46
CA TYR A 465 -33.75 4.68 -3.48
C TYR A 465 -33.58 3.16 -3.67
N LYS A 466 -33.40 2.67 -4.91
CA LYS A 466 -33.13 1.25 -5.16
C LYS A 466 -31.76 0.80 -4.63
N ASP A 467 -30.73 1.65 -4.78
CA ASP A 467 -29.39 1.38 -4.26
C ASP A 467 -29.42 1.44 -2.72
N ALA A 468 -30.17 2.41 -2.16
CA ALA A 468 -30.38 2.50 -0.71
C ALA A 468 -31.05 1.23 -0.14
N VAL A 469 -32.07 0.68 -0.81
CA VAL A 469 -32.67 -0.62 -0.44
C VAL A 469 -31.62 -1.72 -0.44
N GLY A 470 -30.73 -1.76 -1.44
CA GLY A 470 -29.63 -2.72 -1.52
C GLY A 470 -28.70 -2.63 -0.31
N PHE A 471 -28.17 -1.44 -0.02
CA PHE A 471 -27.27 -1.24 1.11
C PHE A 471 -27.92 -1.50 2.47
N PHE A 472 -29.15 -1.04 2.70
CA PHE A 472 -29.84 -1.36 3.95
C PHE A 472 -30.18 -2.85 4.07
N SER A 473 -30.33 -3.56 2.95
CA SER A 473 -30.53 -5.02 2.99
C SER A 473 -29.26 -5.76 3.43
N GLU A 474 -28.10 -5.30 2.99
CA GLU A 474 -26.82 -5.83 3.48
C GLU A 474 -26.61 -5.51 4.97
N ALA A 475 -26.99 -4.31 5.43
CA ALA A 475 -26.96 -3.97 6.85
C ALA A 475 -27.87 -4.89 7.69
N VAL A 476 -29.11 -5.14 7.23
CA VAL A 476 -30.03 -6.11 7.85
C VAL A 476 -29.48 -7.53 7.83
N HIS A 477 -28.77 -7.93 6.77
CA HIS A 477 -28.18 -9.27 6.68
C HIS A 477 -27.07 -9.48 7.71
N LEU A 478 -26.25 -8.45 7.94
CA LEU A 478 -25.09 -8.50 8.83
C LEU A 478 -25.46 -8.37 10.30
N ASP A 479 -26.44 -7.54 10.63
CA ASP A 479 -26.94 -7.37 12.00
C ASP A 479 -28.48 -7.31 12.00
N PRO A 480 -29.15 -8.48 11.94
CA PRO A 480 -30.60 -8.57 11.80
C PRO A 480 -31.36 -8.21 13.09
N ALA A 481 -30.67 -8.00 14.20
CA ALA A 481 -31.28 -7.62 15.48
C ALA A 481 -31.47 -6.10 15.61
N ASN A 482 -30.79 -5.31 14.78
CA ASN A 482 -30.85 -3.86 14.84
C ASN A 482 -32.04 -3.30 14.03
N TYR A 483 -33.04 -2.80 14.75
CA TYR A 483 -34.29 -2.29 14.18
C TYR A 483 -34.09 -1.07 13.26
N ILE A 484 -33.00 -0.29 13.45
CA ILE A 484 -32.72 0.92 12.67
C ILE A 484 -32.58 0.58 11.18
N PHE A 485 -31.96 -0.54 10.83
CA PHE A 485 -31.76 -0.93 9.43
C PHE A 485 -33.09 -1.24 8.74
N TYR A 486 -34.04 -1.85 9.46
CA TYR A 486 -35.38 -2.10 8.95
C TYR A 486 -36.17 -0.80 8.77
N LEU A 487 -36.05 0.17 9.70
CA LEU A 487 -36.68 1.49 9.52
C LEU A 487 -36.15 2.23 8.29
N LYS A 488 -34.82 2.27 8.13
CA LYS A 488 -34.18 2.95 6.98
C LYS A 488 -34.52 2.25 5.65
N ARG A 489 -34.56 0.91 5.63
CA ARG A 489 -34.99 0.15 4.45
C ARG A 489 -36.47 0.33 4.15
N SER A 490 -37.33 0.38 5.17
CA SER A 490 -38.76 0.66 5.02
C SER A 490 -39.01 2.02 4.37
N ALA A 491 -38.28 3.07 4.78
CA ALA A 491 -38.34 4.38 4.14
C ALA A 491 -37.93 4.30 2.65
N ALA A 492 -36.86 3.56 2.33
CA ALA A 492 -36.42 3.36 0.94
C ALA A 492 -37.45 2.58 0.09
N TYR A 493 -38.15 1.61 0.68
CA TYR A 493 -39.26 0.92 0.02
C TYR A 493 -40.47 1.83 -0.21
N ALA A 494 -40.80 2.73 0.72
CA ALA A 494 -41.85 3.73 0.53
C ALA A 494 -41.54 4.64 -0.67
N CYS A 495 -40.30 5.11 -0.78
CA CYS A 495 -39.84 5.94 -1.90
C CYS A 495 -39.80 5.21 -3.26
N THR A 496 -39.79 3.86 -3.26
CA THR A 496 -39.86 3.04 -4.48
C THR A 496 -41.25 2.46 -4.75
N ASN A 497 -42.29 2.91 -4.04
CA ASN A 497 -43.68 2.41 -4.13
C ASN A 497 -43.83 0.91 -3.81
N GLN A 498 -42.90 0.35 -3.05
CA GLN A 498 -42.89 -1.04 -2.62
C GLN A 498 -43.58 -1.18 -1.25
N TYR A 499 -44.86 -0.81 -1.19
CA TYR A 499 -45.61 -0.65 0.07
C TYR A 499 -45.79 -1.95 0.87
N GLU A 500 -45.76 -3.11 0.22
CA GLU A 500 -45.82 -4.40 0.90
C GLU A 500 -44.54 -4.66 1.71
N TYR A 501 -43.37 -4.46 1.10
CA TYR A 501 -42.06 -4.58 1.76
C TYR A 501 -41.83 -3.49 2.81
N CYS A 502 -42.27 -2.26 2.53
CA CYS A 502 -42.26 -1.16 3.50
C CYS A 502 -43.00 -1.52 4.80
N LEU A 503 -44.24 -2.03 4.69
CA LEU A 503 -45.02 -2.42 5.86
C LEU A 503 -44.39 -3.61 6.59
N ALA A 504 -43.85 -4.58 5.86
CA ALA A 504 -43.19 -5.74 6.46
C ALA A 504 -41.98 -5.32 7.31
N ASP A 505 -41.12 -4.45 6.78
CA ASP A 505 -39.95 -3.93 7.51
C ASP A 505 -40.35 -3.00 8.66
N ALA A 506 -41.39 -2.17 8.51
CA ALA A 506 -41.89 -1.33 9.60
C ALA A 506 -42.44 -2.17 10.76
N LYS A 507 -43.18 -3.24 10.45
CA LYS A 507 -43.64 -4.21 11.46
C LYS A 507 -42.48 -4.93 12.12
N LYS A 508 -41.46 -5.32 11.33
CA LYS A 508 -40.28 -5.99 11.89
C LYS A 508 -39.46 -5.08 12.80
N ALA A 509 -39.29 -3.81 12.42
CA ALA A 509 -38.67 -2.81 13.26
C ALA A 509 -39.43 -2.64 14.58
N ALA A 510 -40.76 -2.49 14.54
CA ALA A 510 -41.59 -2.36 15.73
C ALA A 510 -41.52 -3.60 16.65
N GLU A 511 -41.46 -4.82 16.07
CA GLU A 511 -41.24 -6.06 16.83
C GLU A 511 -39.90 -6.07 17.58
N LEU A 512 -38.83 -5.56 16.95
CA LEU A 512 -37.47 -5.53 17.50
C LEU A 512 -37.25 -4.36 18.48
N GLU A 513 -37.92 -3.23 18.26
CA GLU A 513 -37.86 -2.02 19.09
C GLU A 513 -38.56 -2.18 20.44
N LEU A 514 -39.51 -3.11 20.57
CA LEU A 514 -40.34 -3.38 21.78
C LEU A 514 -39.55 -3.77 23.07
N ALA A 515 -38.23 -3.69 23.07
CA ALA A 515 -37.39 -3.69 24.27
C ALA A 515 -37.22 -2.29 24.93
N THR A 516 -37.54 -1.17 24.25
CA THR A 516 -37.65 0.20 24.83
C THR A 516 -38.66 1.06 24.03
N PRO A 517 -39.57 1.84 24.66
CA PRO A 517 -40.73 2.40 23.94
C PRO A 517 -40.56 3.84 23.41
N SER A 518 -40.49 4.05 22.08
CA SER A 518 -41.14 5.16 21.31
C SER A 518 -40.70 5.20 19.81
N ASP A 519 -41.58 5.77 18.96
CA ASP A 519 -41.47 6.11 17.52
C ASP A 519 -41.92 5.07 16.46
N ALA A 520 -41.51 3.79 16.47
CA ALA A 520 -41.96 2.87 15.40
C ALA A 520 -43.44 2.48 15.47
N GLN A 521 -44.05 2.48 16.66
CA GLN A 521 -45.47 2.16 16.82
C GLN A 521 -46.37 3.19 16.11
N VAL A 522 -45.95 4.47 16.06
CA VAL A 522 -46.71 5.54 15.38
C VAL A 522 -46.67 5.33 13.86
N ALA A 523 -45.52 4.94 13.30
CA ALA A 523 -45.35 4.67 11.86
C ALA A 523 -46.18 3.45 11.39
N VAL A 524 -46.23 2.37 12.18
CA VAL A 524 -47.03 1.18 11.85
C VAL A 524 -48.53 1.47 11.88
N ILE A 525 -49.00 2.23 12.88
CA ILE A 525 -50.43 2.60 13.00
C ILE A 525 -50.86 3.51 11.83
N GLN A 526 -50.01 4.46 11.41
CA GLN A 526 -50.30 5.35 10.29
C GLN A 526 -50.35 4.60 8.95
N LEU A 527 -49.43 3.64 8.73
CA LEU A 527 -49.38 2.82 7.51
C LEU A 527 -50.55 1.83 7.39
N ASP A 528 -50.97 1.21 8.51
CA ASP A 528 -52.15 0.34 8.52
C ASP A 528 -53.45 1.16 8.34
N HIS A 529 -53.51 2.40 8.84
CA HIS A 529 -54.62 3.34 8.58
C HIS A 529 -54.70 3.78 7.10
N ASP A 530 -53.55 4.05 6.46
CA ASP A 530 -53.49 4.43 5.03
C ASP A 530 -53.80 3.28 4.07
N LYS A 531 -53.54 2.01 4.46
CA LYS A 531 -54.03 0.83 3.73
C LYS A 531 -55.55 0.70 3.76
N GLY A 532 -56.20 1.15 4.84
CA GLY A 532 -57.65 1.19 4.95
C GLY A 532 -58.33 2.24 4.08
N HIS A 533 -57.62 3.32 3.73
CA HIS A 533 -58.21 4.48 3.03
C HIS A 533 -57.76 4.70 1.58
N ARG A 534 -56.80 3.94 1.05
CA ARG A 534 -56.38 4.06 -0.37
C ARG A 534 -57.24 3.25 -1.34
N LYS A 535 -58.53 3.57 -1.36
CA LYS A 535 -59.34 3.61 -2.59
C LYS A 535 -59.79 5.05 -2.83
N LYS A 536 -58.84 5.97 -3.07
CA LYS A 536 -58.93 7.14 -3.96
C LYS A 536 -57.82 8.16 -3.64
N SER A 537 -57.23 8.68 -4.72
CA SER A 537 -56.52 9.96 -4.88
C SER A 537 -55.24 10.25 -4.09
N ASN A 538 -54.18 10.48 -4.89
CA ASN A 538 -53.04 11.41 -4.76
C ASN A 538 -52.06 11.29 -3.58
N GLN A 539 -50.82 11.65 -3.92
CA GLN A 539 -49.56 11.53 -3.16
C GLN A 539 -49.65 12.01 -1.70
N PRO A 540 -48.94 11.37 -0.74
CA PRO A 540 -48.62 11.95 0.55
C PRO A 540 -47.16 12.41 0.57
N GLU A 541 -46.93 13.59 1.10
CA GLU A 541 -45.62 14.09 1.51
C GLU A 541 -45.10 13.18 2.64
N VAL A 542 -44.07 12.37 2.36
CA VAL A 542 -43.37 11.51 3.35
C VAL A 542 -41.95 12.04 3.58
N GLU A 543 -41.78 13.36 3.67
CA GLU A 543 -40.45 13.97 3.82
C GLU A 543 -40.02 14.26 5.27
N ASN A 544 -40.89 14.17 6.28
CA ASN A 544 -40.56 14.69 7.62
C ASN A 544 -40.77 13.77 8.83
N GLN A 545 -40.86 12.44 8.68
CA GLN A 545 -41.08 11.53 9.82
C GLN A 545 -40.06 10.41 10.03
N PHE A 546 -39.02 10.28 9.18
CA PHE A 546 -38.01 9.21 9.29
C PHE A 546 -36.58 9.70 9.58
N VAL A 547 -36.42 10.98 9.91
CA VAL A 547 -35.13 11.54 10.35
C VAL A 547 -35.02 11.34 11.86
N VAL A 548 -34.53 10.16 12.25
CA VAL A 548 -33.89 9.99 13.56
C VAL A 548 -32.46 10.48 13.40
N ASP A 549 -32.12 11.57 14.09
CA ASP A 549 -30.78 12.15 14.13
C ASP A 549 -29.78 11.17 14.79
N ASP A 550 -28.55 11.19 14.27
CA ASP A 550 -27.43 10.33 14.71
C ASP A 550 -27.12 10.49 16.21
N VAL A 551 -27.19 9.38 16.96
CA VAL A 551 -26.51 9.19 18.25
C VAL A 551 -25.81 7.84 18.27
#